data_AF-A0A9E0NXV2-F1
#
_entry.id   AF-A0A9E0NXV2-F1
#
_cell.length_a   1.000
_cell.length_b   1.000
_cell.length_c   1.000
_cell.angle_alpha   90.00
_cell.angle_beta   90.00
_cell.angle_gamma   90.00
#
_symmetry.space_group_name_H-M   'P 1'
#
loop_
_entity.id
_entity.type
_entity.pdbx_description
1 polymer ?
#
loop_
_entity_poly.entity_id
_entity_poly.type
_entity_poly.pdbx_seq_one_letter_code
_entity_poly.pdbx_strand_id
1 'polypeptide(L)' 'MDIVEVKNSAREKMKGFCALCPECNGVWCAGKVPGMGGTGSGESFQHTIKELKKIKVIMRTLHNVK' A
#
# COMPACT_ATOMS: atom_id res chain seq x y z
N MET A 1 -3.67 -8.06 -19.44
CA MET A 1 -2.91 -8.56 -18.29
C MET A 1 -3.94 -9.00 -17.27
N ASP A 2 -4.00 -10.29 -16.95
CA ASP A 2 -5.00 -10.80 -16.03
C ASP A 2 -4.63 -10.46 -14.57
N ILE A 3 -5.61 -10.01 -13.79
CA ILE A 3 -5.39 -9.55 -12.41
C ILE A 3 -4.97 -10.70 -11.49
N VAL A 4 -5.41 -11.93 -11.78
CA VAL A 4 -5.05 -13.11 -10.97
C VAL A 4 -3.58 -13.44 -11.18
N GLU A 5 -3.11 -13.44 -12.44
CA GLU A 5 -1.69 -13.61 -12.78
C GLU A 5 -0.79 -12.56 -12.10
N VAL A 6 -1.17 -11.28 -12.16
CA VAL A 6 -0.42 -10.18 -11.53
C VAL A 6 -0.30 -10.40 -10.02
N LYS A 7 -1.40 -10.75 -9.35
CA LYS A 7 -1.41 -11.02 -7.91
C LYS A 7 -0.54 -12.22 -7.56
N ASN A 8 -0.58 -13.30 -8.35
CA ASN A 8 0.24 -14.49 -8.11
C ASN A 8 1.74 -14.18 -8.27
N SER A 9 2.11 -13.45 -9.32
CA SER A 9 3.51 -13.02 -9.52
C SER A 9 4.00 -12.14 -8.36
N ALA A 10 3.17 -11.22 -7.88
CA ALA A 10 3.51 -10.37 -6.74
C ALA A 10 3.72 -11.20 -5.46
N ARG A 11 2.87 -12.20 -5.19
CA ARG A 11 3.04 -13.06 -4.02
C ARG A 11 4.39 -13.77 -4.04
N GLU A 12 4.76 -14.37 -5.17
CA GLU A 12 6.04 -15.08 -5.29
C GLU A 12 7.25 -14.16 -5.12
N LYS A 13 7.24 -13.00 -5.79
CA LYS A 13 8.37 -12.05 -5.74
C LYS A 13 8.54 -11.38 -4.37
N MET A 14 7.48 -11.28 -3.59
CA MET A 14 7.47 -10.55 -2.32
C MET A 14 7.69 -11.45 -1.10
N LYS A 15 7.71 -12.78 -1.26
CA LYS A 15 8.02 -13.74 -0.18
C LYS A 15 9.34 -13.37 0.51
N GLY A 16 9.34 -13.40 1.84
CA GLY A 16 10.52 -13.09 2.67
C GLY A 16 10.74 -11.59 2.93
N PHE A 17 10.18 -10.70 2.11
CA PHE A 17 10.35 -9.24 2.24
C PHE A 17 9.07 -8.52 2.71
N CYS A 18 7.91 -9.02 2.31
CA CYS A 18 6.61 -8.43 2.61
C CYS A 18 5.63 -9.49 3.09
N ALA A 19 4.78 -9.12 4.05
CA ALA A 19 3.73 -9.99 4.57
C ALA A 19 2.46 -10.01 3.72
N LEU A 20 2.41 -9.27 2.61
CA LEU A 20 1.27 -9.21 1.69
C LEU A 20 -0.05 -8.95 2.44
N CYS A 21 -0.02 -7.95 3.33
CA CYS A 21 -1.16 -7.59 4.15
C CYS A 21 -2.39 -7.28 3.27
N PRO A 22 -3.63 -7.60 3.74
CA PRO A 22 -4.85 -7.23 3.02
C PRO A 22 -4.93 -5.73 2.73
N GLU A 23 -4.39 -4.91 3.64
CA GLU A 23 -4.17 -3.48 3.46
C GLU A 23 -2.73 -3.14 3.86
N CYS A 24 -2.01 -2.39 3.02
CA CYS A 24 -0.68 -1.91 3.37
C CYS A 24 -0.78 -0.70 4.31
N ASN A 25 -0.54 -0.91 5.59
CA ASN A 25 -0.55 0.13 6.63
C ASN A 25 0.78 0.29 7.35
N GLY A 26 1.81 -0.50 7.00
CA GLY A 26 3.15 -0.41 7.58
C GLY A 26 3.30 -0.93 9.02
N VAL A 27 2.24 -1.48 9.64
CA VAL A 27 2.29 -1.96 11.03
C VAL A 27 3.13 -3.22 11.16
N TRP A 28 2.94 -4.21 10.28
CA TRP A 28 3.66 -5.49 10.39
C TRP A 28 5.17 -5.37 10.11
N CYS A 29 5.55 -4.45 9.24
CA CYS A 29 6.92 -4.25 8.76
C CYS A 29 7.60 -3.01 9.34
N ALA A 30 7.02 -2.37 10.36
CA ALA A 30 7.61 -1.23 11.05
C ALA A 30 9.04 -1.56 11.52
N GLY A 31 10.02 -0.80 11.03
CA GLY A 31 11.42 -0.96 11.43
C GLY A 31 12.15 -2.17 10.87
N LYS A 32 11.48 -3.03 10.10
CA LYS A 32 12.10 -4.21 9.51
C LYS A 32 12.88 -3.82 8.26
N VAL A 33 14.07 -4.39 8.12
CA VAL A 33 14.87 -4.31 6.91
C VAL A 33 15.24 -5.74 6.50
N PRO A 34 14.90 -6.21 5.29
CA PRO A 34 14.01 -5.58 4.31
C PRO A 34 12.54 -5.57 4.77
N GLY A 35 11.89 -4.41 4.67
CA GLY A 35 10.49 -4.21 5.04
C GLY A 35 9.98 -2.87 4.54
N MET A 36 8.80 -2.87 3.89
CA MET A 36 8.25 -1.66 3.24
C MET A 36 7.69 -0.62 4.23
N GLY A 37 7.55 -0.97 5.50
CA GLY A 37 6.86 -0.18 6.53
C GLY A 37 7.66 1.00 7.08
N GLY A 38 8.76 1.37 6.43
CA GLY A 38 9.66 2.42 6.87
C GLY A 38 10.69 1.97 7.90
N THR A 39 11.77 2.74 8.00
CA THR A 39 12.88 2.50 8.94
C THR A 39 12.53 2.94 10.37
N GLY A 40 13.28 2.45 11.36
CA GLY A 40 13.10 2.85 12.76
C GLY A 40 11.77 2.38 13.33
N SER A 41 10.93 3.29 13.84
CA SER A 41 9.59 2.96 14.34
C SER A 41 8.56 2.68 13.23
N GLY A 42 8.87 2.99 11.96
CA GLY A 42 7.91 2.93 10.86
C GLY A 42 6.79 3.99 10.91
N GLU A 43 6.82 4.89 11.90
CA GLU A 43 5.75 5.86 12.17
C GLU A 43 5.50 6.83 11.02
N SER A 44 6.55 7.26 10.31
CA SER A 44 6.41 8.16 9.15
C SER A 44 5.53 7.53 8.05
N PHE A 45 5.74 6.24 7.76
CA PHE A 45 4.91 5.51 6.79
C PHE A 45 3.46 5.40 7.28
N GLN A 46 3.27 4.97 8.53
CA GLN A 46 1.94 4.79 9.10
C GLN A 46 1.16 6.11 9.17
N HIS A 47 1.82 7.21 9.55
CA HIS A 47 1.24 8.55 9.60
C HIS A 47 0.82 9.00 8.21
N THR A 48 1.68 8.82 7.20
CA THR A 48 1.37 9.18 5.81
C THR A 48 0.13 8.46 5.30
N ILE A 49 -0.01 7.16 5.56
CA ILE A 49 -1.23 6.40 5.19
C ILE A 49 -2.47 6.95 5.90
N LYS A 50 -2.37 7.30 7.19
CA LYS A 50 -3.48 7.91 7.94
C LYS A 50 -3.89 9.27 7.37
N GLU A 51 -2.94 10.12 6.98
CA GLU A 51 -3.23 11.42 6.38
C GLU A 51 -3.84 11.29 4.98
N LEU A 52 -3.31 10.39 4.13
CA LEU A 52 -3.87 10.14 2.80
C LEU A 52 -5.35 9.70 2.87
N LYS A 53 -5.73 8.90 3.87
CA LYS A 53 -7.13 8.47 4.07
C LYS A 53 -8.10 9.63 4.33
N LYS A 54 -7.59 10.78 4.82
CA LYS A 54 -8.39 11.99 5.07
C LYS A 54 -8.70 12.76 3.79
N ILE A 55 -7.86 12.62 2.75
CA ILE A 55 -8.06 13.29 1.46
C ILE A 55 -9.23 12.62 0.73
N LYS A 56 -10.21 13.42 0.30
CA LYS A 56 -11.38 12.96 -0.46
C LYS A 56 -11.41 13.63 -1.83
N VAL A 57 -11.84 12.88 -2.84
CA VAL A 57 -12.04 13.41 -4.19
C VAL A 57 -13.41 14.06 -4.26
N ILE A 58 -13.45 15.32 -4.73
CA ILE A 58 -14.70 15.98 -5.08
C ILE A 58 -15.10 15.50 -6.48
N MET A 59 -15.98 14.50 -6.54
CA MET A 59 -16.43 13.95 -7.81
C MET A 59 -17.35 14.94 -8.54
N ARG A 60 -16.96 15.38 -9.73
CA ARG A 60 -17.86 16.08 -10.66
C ARG A 60 -18.46 15.02 -11.58
N THR A 61 -19.73 14.71 -11.39
CA THR A 61 -20.42 13.61 -12.11
C THR A 61 -20.91 14.01 -13.49
N LEU A 62 -21.02 15.32 -13.78
CA LEU A 62 -21.35 15.85 -15.10
C LEU A 62 -20.09 16.45 -15.71
N HIS A 63 -19.50 15.76 -16.67
CA HIS A 63 -18.33 16.22 -17.42
C HIS A 63 -18.38 15.71 -18.87
N ASN A 64 -17.79 16.47 -19.79
CA ASN A 64 -17.71 16.10 -21.22
C ASN A 64 -16.53 15.17 -21.56
N VAL A 65 -15.81 14.66 -20.55
CA VAL A 65 -14.75 13.66 -20.75
C VAL A 65 -15.42 12.34 -21.17
N LYS A 66 -15.04 11.82 -22.35
CA LYS A 66 -15.43 10.51 -22.86
C LYS A 66 -14.54 9.41 -22.30
#